data_AF-T1HIB7-F1
#
_entry.id   AF-T1HIB7-F1
#
_cell.length_a   1.000
_cell.length_b   1.000
_cell.length_c   1.000
_cell.angle_alpha   90.00
_cell.angle_beta   90.00
_cell.angle_gamma   90.00
#
_symmetry.space_group_name_H-M   'P 1'
#
loop_
_entity.id
_entity.type
_entity.pdbx_description
1 polymer ?
#
loop_
_entity_poly.entity_id
_entity_poly.type
_entity_poly.pdbx_seq_one_letter_code
_entity_poly.pdbx_strand_id
1 'polypeptide(L)'
;MDIPFYLQIVGYRGRAVVVVSCVTKDSPYRPHPHNLVGKEGCKKGVCTVEINNETMTAAFANLGIQCVKKKDIEEALRVREEIRVDPFRTGFSHKTQTSGIDLNSVRLCFQAFLEGPQRGKFTNPLSPIVSEPIYDKKAMADLVICKLSHCSGSVAGGNEIILLCEKVAKEDISVRFYEEKDGQVVWEGLGDFTPTQVHKQVAISFRTPRYKTLERLMQQF
;
A
#
# COMPACT_ATOMS: atom_id res chain seq x y z
N MET A 1 -10.10 3.41 -12.47
CA MET A 1 -11.31 3.46 -11.64
C MET A 1 -10.86 3.87 -10.26
N ASP A 2 -11.10 5.12 -9.87
CA ASP A 2 -10.81 5.60 -8.53
C ASP A 2 -11.98 5.21 -7.62
N ILE A 3 -11.87 4.05 -6.95
CA ILE A 3 -12.86 3.64 -5.97
C ILE A 3 -12.68 4.56 -4.74
N PRO A 4 -13.69 5.33 -4.34
CA PRO A 4 -13.59 6.19 -3.17
C PRO A 4 -13.39 5.35 -1.90
N PHE A 5 -12.52 5.80 -1.01
CA PHE A 5 -12.39 5.21 0.32
C PHE A 5 -13.53 5.71 1.20
N TYR A 6 -14.16 4.81 1.96
CA TYR A 6 -15.21 5.16 2.91
C TYR A 6 -14.73 4.91 4.33
N LEU A 7 -15.09 5.83 5.23
CA LEU A 7 -14.90 5.69 6.67
C LEU A 7 -16.24 5.87 7.35
N GLN A 8 -16.57 5.00 8.29
CA GLN A 8 -17.78 5.10 9.10
C GLN A 8 -17.42 5.17 10.59
N ILE A 9 -18.03 6.11 11.30
CA ILE A 9 -17.98 6.14 12.77
C ILE A 9 -19.14 5.31 13.30
N VAL A 10 -18.84 4.19 13.95
CA VAL A 10 -19.83 3.26 14.50
C VAL A 10 -20.05 3.56 15.98
N GLY A 11 -21.30 3.40 16.46
CA GLY A 11 -21.63 3.57 17.88
C GLY A 11 -21.77 5.02 18.35
N TYR A 12 -21.76 5.99 17.44
CA TYR A 12 -21.96 7.41 17.72
C TYR A 12 -22.82 8.04 16.64
N ARG A 13 -23.68 9.01 16.99
CA ARG A 13 -24.46 9.83 16.06
C ARG A 13 -24.40 11.29 16.51
N GLY A 14 -23.87 12.15 15.67
CA GLY A 14 -23.64 13.56 15.97
C GLY A 14 -22.53 14.12 15.09
N ARG A 15 -22.11 15.36 15.33
CA ARG A 15 -21.02 15.94 14.53
C ARG A 15 -19.69 15.33 14.91
N ALA A 16 -18.85 15.09 13.92
CA ALA A 16 -17.48 14.64 14.10
C ALA A 16 -16.58 15.28 13.04
N VAL A 17 -15.30 15.41 13.35
CA VAL A 17 -14.27 15.82 12.39
C VAL A 17 -13.29 14.66 12.22
N VAL A 18 -12.99 14.33 10.96
CA VAL A 18 -11.97 13.36 10.62
C VAL A 18 -10.80 14.08 9.98
N VAL A 19 -9.61 13.88 10.53
CA VAL A 19 -8.33 14.35 9.99
C VAL A 19 -7.60 13.15 9.39
N VAL A 20 -7.22 13.26 8.12
CA VAL A 20 -6.49 12.24 7.38
C VAL A 20 -5.09 12.75 7.07
N SER A 21 -4.08 11.95 7.40
CA SER A 21 -2.67 12.28 7.16
C SER A 21 -1.87 11.06 6.71
N CYS A 22 -0.74 11.28 6.05
CA CYS A 22 0.18 10.20 5.70
C CYS A 22 1.06 9.85 6.89
N VAL A 23 1.22 8.55 7.16
CA VAL A 23 2.15 8.00 8.16
C VAL A 23 3.07 6.96 7.53
N THR A 24 4.18 6.63 8.20
CA THR A 24 5.11 5.58 7.76
C THR A 24 4.40 4.23 7.64
N LYS A 25 4.90 3.35 6.75
CA LYS A 25 4.31 2.02 6.51
C LYS A 25 4.29 1.13 7.73
N ASP A 26 5.35 1.16 8.54
CA ASP A 26 5.56 0.26 9.67
C ASP A 26 5.40 0.97 11.02
N SER A 27 5.05 0.18 12.04
CA SER A 27 4.97 0.62 13.44
C SER A 27 6.37 0.92 14.00
N PRO A 28 6.56 1.95 14.86
CA PRO A 28 5.56 2.87 15.40
C PRO A 28 5.24 3.97 14.40
N TYR A 29 4.03 3.97 13.83
CA TYR A 29 3.62 4.82 12.71
C TYR A 29 3.92 6.30 12.96
N ARG A 30 4.88 6.86 12.22
CA ARG A 30 5.32 8.26 12.38
C ARG A 30 4.72 9.15 11.30
N PRO A 31 4.55 10.46 11.56
CA PRO A 31 4.19 11.42 10.51
C PRO A 31 5.12 11.30 9.29
N HIS A 32 4.53 11.16 8.11
CA HIS A 32 5.25 11.02 6.85
C HIS A 32 5.38 12.38 6.13
N PRO A 33 6.51 12.68 5.46
CA PRO A 33 6.71 13.96 4.77
C PRO A 33 5.75 14.21 3.59
N HIS A 34 5.32 13.16 2.88
CA HIS A 34 4.41 13.31 1.73
C HIS A 34 3.10 14.03 2.09
N ASN A 35 2.60 14.82 1.14
CA ASN A 35 1.38 15.61 1.30
C ASN A 35 0.16 14.86 0.78
N LEU A 36 -0.88 14.80 1.60
CA LEU A 36 -2.22 14.51 1.09
C LEU A 36 -2.77 15.78 0.42
N VAL A 37 -3.17 15.64 -0.84
CA VAL A 37 -3.72 16.72 -1.67
C VAL A 37 -5.06 16.29 -2.24
N GLY A 38 -5.94 17.25 -2.53
CA GLY A 38 -7.29 16.97 -3.00
C GLY A 38 -8.05 18.26 -3.24
N LYS A 39 -9.24 18.15 -3.84
CA LYS A 39 -10.06 19.33 -4.19
C LYS A 39 -10.59 20.06 -2.96
N GLU A 40 -10.98 19.33 -1.91
CA GLU A 40 -11.61 19.88 -0.72
C GLU A 40 -10.97 19.33 0.56
N GLY A 41 -11.00 20.12 1.63
CA GLY A 41 -10.51 19.71 2.96
C GLY A 41 -8.98 19.57 3.09
N CYS A 42 -8.22 19.57 1.98
CA CYS A 42 -6.78 19.38 1.99
C CYS A 42 -6.02 20.69 2.21
N LYS A 43 -5.34 20.82 3.36
CA LYS A 43 -4.48 21.97 3.70
C LYS A 43 -3.25 21.48 4.44
N LYS A 44 -2.08 22.07 4.15
CA LYS A 44 -0.80 21.72 4.80
C LYS A 44 -0.51 20.20 4.81
N GLY A 45 -0.93 19.50 3.74
CA GLY A 45 -0.69 18.09 3.52
C GLY A 45 -1.56 17.12 4.34
N VAL A 46 -2.63 17.61 4.96
CA VAL A 46 -3.65 16.80 5.64
C VAL A 46 -5.03 17.12 5.07
N CYS A 47 -5.94 16.15 5.08
CA CYS A 47 -7.33 16.32 4.67
C CYS A 47 -8.24 16.32 5.89
N THR A 48 -9.09 17.34 6.04
CA THR A 48 -10.06 17.43 7.14
C THR A 48 -11.48 17.42 6.59
N VAL A 49 -12.33 16.55 7.11
CA VAL A 49 -13.74 16.39 6.71
C VAL A 49 -14.62 16.42 7.95
N GLU A 50 -15.71 17.20 7.91
CA GLU A 50 -16.76 17.16 8.94
C GLU A 50 -17.83 16.14 8.54
N ILE A 51 -18.14 15.22 9.44
CA ILE A 51 -19.24 14.26 9.31
C ILE A 51 -20.41 14.78 10.14
N ASN A 52 -21.53 15.01 9.46
CA ASN A 52 -22.80 15.37 10.06
C ASN A 52 -23.96 14.85 9.19
N ASN A 53 -23.96 13.54 8.96
CA ASN A 53 -24.99 12.83 8.19
C ASN A 53 -25.51 11.63 8.97
N GLU A 54 -26.64 11.07 8.54
CA GLU A 54 -27.33 10.00 9.29
C GLU A 54 -26.52 8.70 9.39
N THR A 55 -25.73 8.39 8.37
CA THR A 55 -24.95 7.14 8.30
C THR A 55 -23.61 7.22 9.02
N MET A 56 -23.21 8.42 9.44
CA MET A 56 -21.91 8.73 10.05
C MET A 56 -20.73 8.31 9.18
N THR A 57 -20.89 8.50 7.87
CA THR A 57 -19.91 8.08 6.84
C THR A 57 -19.28 9.28 6.14
N ALA A 58 -17.97 9.21 5.89
CA ALA A 58 -17.24 10.10 4.99
C ALA A 58 -16.75 9.32 3.77
N ALA A 59 -16.87 9.93 2.59
CA ALA A 59 -16.28 9.43 1.36
C ALA A 59 -15.10 10.33 0.98
N PHE A 60 -13.95 9.71 0.72
CA PHE A 60 -12.74 10.40 0.32
C PHE A 60 -12.49 10.14 -1.17
N ALA A 61 -13.07 10.99 -2.02
CA ALA A 61 -12.86 10.95 -3.47
C ALA A 61 -11.77 11.94 -3.90
N ASN A 62 -11.03 11.61 -4.95
CA ASN A 62 -10.03 12.49 -5.56
C ASN A 62 -8.90 12.93 -4.60
N LEU A 63 -8.50 12.06 -3.66
CA LEU A 63 -7.29 12.26 -2.88
C LEU A 63 -6.07 11.82 -3.70
N GLY A 64 -5.05 12.67 -3.73
CA GLY A 64 -3.73 12.37 -4.27
C GLY A 64 -2.66 12.44 -3.20
N ILE A 65 -1.57 11.72 -3.41
CA ILE A 65 -0.37 11.84 -2.58
C ILE A 65 0.68 12.58 -3.40
N GLN A 66 1.06 13.76 -2.94
CA GLN A 66 2.16 14.52 -3.52
C GLN A 66 3.45 14.15 -2.79
N CYS A 67 4.34 13.46 -3.52
CA CYS A 67 5.63 13.04 -3.01
C CYS A 67 6.55 14.24 -2.73
N VAL A 68 7.17 14.26 -1.55
CA VAL A 68 8.19 15.21 -1.13
C VAL A 68 9.57 14.69 -1.51
N LYS A 69 10.44 15.58 -1.99
CA LYS A 69 11.83 15.25 -2.35
C LYS A 69 12.68 15.13 -1.09
N LYS A 70 13.75 14.32 -1.14
CA LYS A 70 14.66 14.10 0.01
C LYS A 70 15.13 15.37 0.71
N LYS A 71 15.49 16.41 -0.06
CA LYS A 71 15.96 17.69 0.46
C LYS A 71 14.90 18.51 1.21
N ASP A 72 13.61 18.22 0.97
CA ASP A 72 12.47 19.00 1.48
C ASP A 72 11.75 18.25 2.63
N ILE A 73 12.27 17.08 3.06
CA ILE A 73 11.67 16.24 4.11
C ILE A 73 11.56 16.99 5.44
N GLU A 74 12.65 17.63 5.87
CA GLU A 74 12.71 18.30 7.18
C GLU A 74 11.67 19.41 7.27
N GLU A 75 11.58 20.23 6.22
CA GLU A 75 10.58 21.31 6.13
C GLU A 75 9.16 20.76 6.12
N ALA A 76 8.89 19.69 5.35
CA ALA A 76 7.57 19.08 5.31
C ALA A 76 7.13 18.55 6.69
N LEU A 77 8.05 17.92 7.44
CA LEU A 77 7.78 17.44 8.79
C LEU A 77 7.63 18.59 9.80
N ARG A 78 8.38 19.68 9.64
CA ARG A 78 8.18 20.91 10.44
C ARG A 78 6.76 21.45 10.28
N VAL A 79 6.25 21.51 9.05
CA VAL A 79 4.87 21.95 8.79
C VAL A 79 3.85 21.02 9.48
N ARG A 80 4.10 19.71 9.59
CA ARG A 80 3.22 18.77 10.33
C ARG A 80 3.25 19.02 11.83
N GLU A 81 4.43 19.30 12.36
CA GLU A 81 4.63 19.61 13.76
C GLU A 81 3.88 20.90 14.16
N GLU A 82 3.96 21.94 13.34
CA GLU A 82 3.25 23.21 13.56
C GLU A 82 1.73 23.05 13.63
N ILE A 83 1.16 22.15 12.82
CA ILE A 83 -0.28 21.85 12.86
C ILE A 83 -0.64 20.78 13.90
N ARG A 84 0.36 20.27 14.64
CA ARG A 84 0.21 19.24 15.69
C ARG A 84 -0.45 17.95 15.21
N VAL A 85 -0.14 17.54 13.98
CA VAL A 85 -0.63 16.28 13.41
C VAL A 85 0.39 15.17 13.65
N ASP A 86 0.20 14.45 14.75
CA ASP A 86 0.96 13.26 15.13
C ASP A 86 -0.01 12.22 15.72
N PRO A 87 -0.63 11.39 14.87
CA PRO A 87 -1.72 10.51 15.29
C PRO A 87 -1.35 9.56 16.42
N PHE A 88 -0.12 9.07 16.42
CA PHE A 88 0.39 8.07 17.36
C PHE A 88 1.33 8.65 18.41
N ARG A 89 1.44 9.98 18.50
CA ARG A 89 2.27 10.69 19.49
C ARG A 89 3.74 10.22 19.48
N THR A 90 4.27 9.95 18.30
CA THR A 90 5.63 9.45 18.08
C THR A 90 6.68 10.57 18.07
N GLY A 91 6.24 11.82 18.01
CA GLY A 91 7.08 13.00 17.89
C GLY A 91 7.63 13.21 16.47
N PHE A 92 8.55 14.17 16.36
CA PHE A 92 9.15 14.60 15.09
C PHE A 92 10.67 14.49 15.07
N SER A 93 11.27 13.74 16.00
CA SER A 93 12.73 13.60 16.09
C SER A 93 13.35 12.98 14.83
N HIS A 94 12.59 12.17 14.07
CA HIS A 94 13.04 11.59 12.80
C HIS A 94 13.22 12.61 11.67
N LYS A 95 12.77 13.86 11.83
CA LYS A 95 12.97 14.91 10.81
C LYS A 95 14.43 15.24 10.54
N THR A 96 15.32 15.01 11.51
CA THR A 96 16.78 15.21 11.37
C THR A 96 17.49 13.96 10.83
N GLN A 97 16.87 12.78 10.90
CA GLN A 97 17.40 11.51 10.41
C GLN A 97 16.59 11.02 9.20
N THR A 98 16.58 11.83 8.15
CA THR A 98 15.71 11.63 6.96
C THR A 98 16.04 10.39 6.14
N SER A 99 17.25 9.83 6.27
CA SER A 99 17.69 8.62 5.55
C SER A 99 16.91 7.35 5.91
N GLY A 100 16.29 7.31 7.09
CA GLY A 100 15.48 6.18 7.56
C GLY A 100 14.02 6.21 7.12
N ILE A 101 13.59 7.23 6.36
CA ILE A 101 12.20 7.38 5.92
C ILE A 101 12.05 6.77 4.52
N ASP A 102 11.22 5.73 4.41
CA ASP A 102 10.84 5.16 3.11
C ASP A 102 9.88 6.10 2.39
N LEU A 103 10.32 6.73 1.29
CA LEU A 103 9.51 7.63 0.48
C LEU A 103 8.66 6.90 -0.56
N ASN A 104 8.81 5.59 -0.71
CA ASN A 104 8.11 4.80 -1.71
C ASN A 104 6.86 4.11 -1.14
N SER A 105 6.63 4.20 0.16
CA SER A 105 5.45 3.63 0.79
C SER A 105 4.91 4.51 1.92
N VAL A 106 3.59 4.60 2.02
CA VAL A 106 2.89 5.30 3.09
C VAL A 106 1.65 4.52 3.51
N ARG A 107 1.08 4.84 4.67
CA ARG A 107 -0.31 4.52 4.99
C ARG A 107 -1.08 5.82 5.19
N LEU A 108 -2.36 5.85 4.84
CA LEU A 108 -3.27 6.90 5.32
C LEU A 108 -3.70 6.57 6.75
N CYS A 109 -3.58 7.54 7.65
CA CYS A 109 -4.09 7.47 9.01
C CYS A 109 -5.33 8.35 9.14
N PHE A 110 -6.35 7.84 9.83
CA PHE A 110 -7.62 8.50 10.07
C PHE A 110 -7.79 8.76 11.56
N GLN A 111 -7.90 10.04 11.94
CA GLN A 111 -8.17 10.48 13.31
C GLN A 111 -9.55 11.11 13.37
N ALA A 112 -10.47 10.49 14.10
CA ALA A 112 -11.80 11.03 14.32
C ALA A 112 -11.86 11.76 15.68
N PHE A 113 -12.48 12.93 15.69
CA PHE A 113 -12.73 13.74 16.87
C PHE A 113 -14.23 14.01 16.95
N LEU A 114 -14.87 13.51 18.00
CA LEU A 114 -16.29 13.74 18.25
C LEU A 114 -16.49 15.12 18.86
N GLU A 115 -17.65 15.72 18.57
CA GLU A 115 -18.06 16.96 19.21
C GLU A 115 -18.20 16.76 20.73
N GLY A 116 -17.57 17.64 21.51
CA GLY A 116 -17.66 17.64 22.96
C GLY A 116 -18.91 18.36 23.48
N PRO A 117 -19.00 18.60 24.80
CA PRO A 117 -20.14 19.28 25.40
C PRO A 117 -20.34 20.72 24.92
N GLN A 118 -19.24 21.38 24.51
CA GLN A 118 -19.29 22.72 23.94
C GLN A 118 -19.49 22.62 22.43
N ARG A 119 -20.62 23.14 21.94
CA ARG A 119 -20.96 23.13 20.52
C ARG A 119 -19.85 23.79 19.68
N GLY A 120 -19.40 23.10 18.64
CA GLY A 120 -18.34 23.51 17.72
C GLY A 120 -16.93 23.14 18.19
N LYS A 121 -16.77 22.48 19.33
CA LYS A 121 -15.47 21.99 19.83
C LYS A 121 -15.40 20.47 19.69
N PHE A 122 -14.46 19.99 18.88
CA PHE A 122 -14.20 18.57 18.66
C PHE A 122 -13.07 18.10 19.56
N THR A 123 -13.39 17.75 20.81
CA THR A 123 -12.41 17.49 21.87
C THR A 123 -12.27 16.02 22.25
N ASN A 124 -13.12 15.14 21.73
CA ASN A 124 -13.17 13.75 22.13
C ASN A 124 -12.56 12.86 21.03
N PRO A 125 -11.24 12.55 21.09
CA PRO A 125 -10.58 11.75 20.07
C PRO A 125 -10.98 10.27 20.17
N LEU A 126 -11.15 9.64 19.02
CA LEU A 126 -11.16 8.19 18.88
C LEU A 126 -9.75 7.67 18.62
N SER A 127 -9.55 6.36 18.83
CA SER A 127 -8.31 5.68 18.46
C SER A 127 -8.05 5.83 16.96
N PRO A 128 -6.85 6.32 16.54
CA PRO A 128 -6.51 6.40 15.13
C PRO A 128 -6.48 5.02 14.47
N ILE A 129 -6.88 4.95 13.21
CA ILE A 129 -6.77 3.75 12.38
C ILE A 129 -5.93 4.04 11.14
N VAL A 130 -5.34 3.02 10.54
CA VAL A 130 -4.54 3.13 9.31
C VAL A 130 -5.11 2.24 8.21
N SER A 131 -4.96 2.70 6.96
CA SER A 131 -5.25 1.90 5.76
C SER A 131 -4.13 0.89 5.47
N GLU A 132 -4.37 0.02 4.50
CA GLU A 132 -3.31 -0.78 3.86
C GLU A 132 -2.19 0.10 3.28
N PRO A 133 -0.95 -0.42 3.15
CA PRO A 133 0.14 0.33 2.55
C PRO A 133 -0.17 0.75 1.12
N ILE A 134 0.15 2.01 0.81
CA ILE A 134 0.10 2.58 -0.53
C ILE A 134 1.53 2.73 -1.00
N TYR A 135 1.85 2.13 -2.15
CA TYR A 135 3.17 2.17 -2.75
C TYR A 135 3.21 3.15 -3.91
N ASP A 136 4.31 3.89 -4.03
CA ASP A 136 4.57 4.74 -5.20
C ASP A 136 4.76 3.84 -6.43
N LYS A 137 3.81 3.90 -7.36
CA LYS A 137 3.87 3.15 -8.62
C LYS A 137 5.11 3.51 -9.45
N LYS A 138 5.70 4.69 -9.31
CA LYS A 138 6.96 5.02 -10.02
C LYS A 138 8.17 4.33 -9.42
N ALA A 139 8.10 3.95 -8.13
CA ALA A 139 9.13 3.19 -7.45
C ALA A 139 8.93 1.68 -7.58
N MET A 140 7.68 1.24 -7.76
CA MET A 140 7.30 -0.15 -8.04
C MET A 140 7.18 -0.35 -9.55
N ALA A 141 8.21 -0.91 -10.18
CA ALA A 141 8.14 -1.19 -11.61
C ALA A 141 6.90 -2.01 -11.96
N ASP A 142 6.23 -1.66 -13.06
CA ASP A 142 5.16 -2.49 -13.60
C ASP A 142 5.75 -3.88 -13.91
N LEU A 143 5.18 -4.93 -13.31
CA LEU A 143 5.64 -6.30 -13.53
C LEU A 143 5.13 -6.76 -14.89
N VAL A 144 5.95 -6.58 -15.93
CA VAL A 144 5.64 -6.96 -17.31
C VAL A 144 6.54 -8.11 -17.74
N ILE A 145 5.93 -9.21 -18.20
CA ILE A 145 6.63 -10.28 -18.91
C ILE A 145 6.69 -9.88 -20.37
N CYS A 146 7.89 -9.59 -20.87
CA CYS A 146 8.12 -9.17 -22.25
C CYS A 146 8.22 -10.37 -23.20
N LYS A 147 8.93 -11.43 -22.78
CA LYS A 147 9.14 -12.64 -23.60
C LYS A 147 9.54 -13.84 -22.73
N LEU A 148 9.19 -15.03 -23.20
CA LEU A 148 9.64 -16.31 -22.62
C LEU A 148 10.46 -17.08 -23.67
N SER A 149 11.50 -17.81 -23.23
CA SER A 149 12.21 -18.74 -24.11
C SER A 149 11.35 -19.95 -24.49
N HIS A 150 10.49 -20.40 -23.57
CA HIS A 150 9.54 -21.49 -23.76
C HIS A 150 8.20 -21.14 -23.13
N CYS A 151 7.10 -21.53 -23.79
CA CYS A 151 5.73 -21.36 -23.31
C CYS A 151 5.02 -22.70 -23.02
N SER A 152 5.76 -23.81 -23.06
CA SER A 152 5.28 -25.14 -22.69
C SER A 152 6.42 -25.95 -22.06
N GLY A 153 6.07 -27.00 -21.31
CA GLY A 153 7.04 -27.83 -20.61
C GLY A 153 6.42 -29.11 -20.05
N SER A 154 7.25 -29.96 -19.46
CA SER A 154 6.78 -31.21 -18.86
C SER A 154 5.95 -30.94 -17.60
N VAL A 155 4.88 -31.71 -17.40
CA VAL A 155 4.08 -31.68 -16.16
C VAL A 155 4.91 -32.08 -14.93
N ALA A 156 6.02 -32.79 -15.12
CA ALA A 156 6.93 -33.15 -14.03
C ALA A 156 7.65 -31.92 -13.43
N GLY A 157 7.66 -30.78 -14.12
CA GLY A 157 8.43 -29.60 -13.73
C GLY A 157 9.92 -29.74 -14.07
N GLY A 158 10.71 -28.74 -13.65
CA GLY A 158 12.16 -28.73 -13.79
C GLY A 158 12.70 -28.18 -15.11
N ASN A 159 11.84 -27.80 -16.06
CA ASN A 159 12.24 -27.15 -17.30
C ASN A 159 12.85 -25.78 -17.00
N GLU A 160 14.05 -25.51 -17.51
CA GLU A 160 14.67 -24.19 -17.39
C GLU A 160 14.07 -23.21 -18.41
N ILE A 161 13.57 -22.08 -17.91
CA ILE A 161 12.96 -21.01 -18.70
C ILE A 161 13.72 -19.70 -18.46
N ILE A 162 13.97 -18.97 -19.55
CA ILE A 162 14.46 -17.60 -19.51
C ILE A 162 13.28 -16.68 -19.77
N LEU A 163 12.98 -15.81 -18.82
CA LEU A 163 11.92 -14.81 -18.86
C LEU A 163 12.55 -13.43 -18.97
N LEU A 164 12.23 -12.70 -20.04
CA LEU A 164 12.57 -11.29 -20.19
C LEU A 164 11.44 -10.43 -19.63
N CYS A 165 11.76 -9.43 -18.81
CA CYS A 165 10.79 -8.59 -18.13
C CYS A 165 11.24 -7.12 -18.07
N GLU A 166 10.32 -6.25 -17.66
CA GLU A 166 10.68 -4.93 -17.15
C GLU A 166 11.48 -5.04 -15.83
N LYS A 167 11.98 -3.90 -15.35
CA LYS A 167 12.96 -3.86 -14.25
C LYS A 167 12.37 -4.42 -12.95
N VAL A 168 12.87 -5.54 -12.44
CA VAL A 168 12.42 -6.16 -11.18
C VAL A 168 13.38 -5.96 -10.02
N ALA A 169 12.89 -6.04 -8.79
CA ALA A 169 13.72 -6.11 -7.59
C ALA A 169 14.17 -7.55 -7.35
N LYS A 170 15.48 -7.84 -7.47
CA LYS A 170 16.01 -9.22 -7.42
C LYS A 170 15.73 -9.98 -6.11
N GLU A 171 15.56 -9.27 -5.00
CA GLU A 171 15.27 -9.86 -3.67
C GLU A 171 13.77 -9.91 -3.36
N ASP A 172 12.93 -9.32 -4.22
CA ASP A 172 11.49 -9.17 -4.01
C ASP A 172 10.75 -9.45 -5.33
N ILE A 173 10.98 -10.66 -5.86
CA ILE A 173 10.34 -11.15 -7.08
C ILE A 173 10.13 -12.66 -7.02
N SER A 174 9.01 -13.13 -7.55
CA SER A 174 8.71 -14.55 -7.75
C SER A 174 8.02 -14.77 -9.09
N VAL A 175 8.18 -15.96 -9.66
CA VAL A 175 7.45 -16.37 -10.87
C VAL A 175 6.34 -17.32 -10.44
N ARG A 176 5.08 -16.88 -10.54
CA ARG A 176 3.91 -17.68 -10.13
C ARG A 176 3.25 -18.31 -11.34
N PHE A 177 3.10 -19.63 -11.28
CA PHE A 177 2.24 -20.42 -12.15
C PHE A 177 0.93 -20.68 -11.42
N TYR A 178 -0.20 -20.58 -12.11
CA TYR A 178 -1.50 -20.91 -11.54
C TYR A 178 -2.46 -21.42 -12.60
N GLU A 179 -3.46 -22.18 -12.17
CA GLU A 179 -4.61 -22.60 -12.96
C GLU A 179 -5.88 -22.11 -12.26
N GLU A 180 -6.77 -21.52 -13.04
CA GLU A 180 -8.06 -21.01 -12.56
C GLU A 180 -9.21 -21.80 -13.20
N LYS A 181 -10.21 -22.16 -12.40
CA LYS A 181 -11.50 -22.69 -12.85
C LYS A 181 -12.61 -21.95 -12.14
N ASP A 182 -13.58 -21.45 -12.90
CA ASP A 182 -14.76 -20.73 -12.38
C ASP A 182 -14.41 -19.57 -11.43
N GLY A 183 -13.36 -18.80 -11.73
CA GLY A 183 -12.92 -17.69 -10.89
C GLY A 183 -12.08 -18.09 -9.68
N GLN A 184 -11.78 -19.38 -9.50
CA GLN A 184 -11.03 -19.90 -8.35
C GLN A 184 -9.71 -20.54 -8.79
N VAL A 185 -8.64 -20.19 -8.09
CA VAL A 185 -7.32 -20.81 -8.29
C VAL A 185 -7.34 -22.25 -7.77
N VAL A 186 -7.27 -23.22 -8.68
CA VAL A 186 -7.33 -24.67 -8.36
C VAL A 186 -5.95 -25.30 -8.23
N TRP A 187 -4.91 -24.62 -8.68
CA TRP A 187 -3.52 -25.01 -8.53
C TRP A 187 -2.62 -23.79 -8.62
N GLU A 188 -1.55 -23.77 -7.84
CA GLU A 188 -0.48 -22.79 -7.93
C GLU A 188 0.87 -23.42 -7.65
N GLY A 189 1.92 -22.84 -8.24
CA GLY A 189 3.31 -23.25 -8.02
C GLY A 189 4.26 -22.09 -8.31
N LEU A 190 5.38 -22.08 -7.61
CA LEU A 190 6.42 -21.06 -7.80
C LEU A 190 7.55 -21.62 -8.67
N GLY A 191 8.03 -20.82 -9.61
CA GLY A 191 9.27 -21.09 -10.33
C GLY A 191 10.45 -21.09 -9.36
N ASP A 192 11.33 -22.06 -9.50
CA ASP A 192 12.50 -22.24 -8.65
C ASP A 192 13.70 -21.46 -9.21
N PHE A 193 14.14 -20.46 -8.48
CA PHE A 193 15.33 -19.67 -8.77
C PHE A 193 15.80 -18.92 -7.51
N THR A 194 17.04 -18.46 -7.55
CA THR A 194 17.67 -17.63 -6.52
C THR A 194 17.94 -16.21 -7.05
N PRO A 195 18.18 -15.21 -6.17
CA PRO A 195 18.43 -13.83 -6.61
C PRO A 195 19.59 -13.68 -7.61
N THR A 196 20.56 -14.61 -7.63
CA THR A 196 21.69 -14.61 -8.58
C THR A 196 21.27 -14.94 -10.01
N GLN A 197 20.12 -15.59 -10.18
CA GLN A 197 19.55 -15.94 -11.49
C GLN A 197 18.66 -14.82 -12.06
N VAL A 198 18.52 -13.70 -11.34
CA VAL A 198 17.93 -12.47 -11.86
C VAL A 198 19.02 -11.64 -12.56
N HIS A 199 19.06 -11.74 -13.89
CA HIS A 199 20.09 -11.09 -14.71
C HIS A 199 19.79 -9.60 -14.89
N LYS A 200 20.61 -8.74 -14.28
CA LYS A 200 20.58 -7.28 -14.42
C LYS A 200 19.19 -6.66 -14.23
N GLN A 201 18.36 -7.28 -13.39
CA GLN A 201 16.98 -6.87 -13.11
C GLN A 201 16.02 -6.92 -14.32
N VAL A 202 16.41 -7.46 -15.47
CA VAL A 202 15.60 -7.43 -16.71
C VAL A 202 15.37 -8.82 -17.32
N ALA A 203 15.92 -9.86 -16.70
CA ALA A 203 15.62 -11.23 -17.05
C ALA A 203 15.74 -12.15 -15.83
N ILE A 204 15.01 -13.27 -15.84
CA ILE A 204 15.03 -14.29 -14.79
C ILE A 204 15.22 -15.65 -15.46
N SER A 205 16.23 -16.42 -15.03
CA SER A 205 16.30 -17.85 -15.33
C SER A 205 15.73 -18.64 -14.16
N PHE A 206 14.71 -19.47 -14.39
CA PHE A 206 14.07 -20.27 -13.35
C PHE A 206 13.68 -21.65 -13.86
N ARG A 207 13.42 -22.58 -12.94
CA ARG A 207 12.88 -23.91 -13.25
C ARG A 207 11.39 -23.99 -12.98
N THR A 208 10.64 -24.60 -13.89
CA THR A 208 9.18 -24.72 -13.73
C THR A 208 8.82 -25.58 -12.51
N PRO A 209 7.74 -25.23 -11.77
CA PRO A 209 7.20 -26.11 -10.75
C PRO A 209 6.56 -27.35 -11.39
N ARG A 210 6.42 -28.42 -10.61
CA ARG A 210 5.65 -29.61 -11.01
C ARG A 210 4.15 -29.29 -11.06
N TYR A 211 3.48 -29.63 -12.14
CA TYR A 211 2.04 -29.46 -12.31
C TYR A 211 1.28 -30.68 -11.80
N LYS A 212 0.60 -30.55 -10.65
CA LYS A 212 -0.23 -31.56 -9.94
C LYS A 212 0.46 -32.92 -9.71
N THR A 213 0.22 -33.54 -8.55
CA THR A 213 0.66 -34.92 -8.33
C THR A 213 -0.18 -35.86 -9.19
N LEU A 214 0.46 -36.84 -9.84
CA LEU A 214 -0.17 -37.84 -10.72
C LEU A 214 -1.19 -38.75 -10.01
N GLU A 215 -1.43 -38.60 -8.70
CA GLU A 215 -2.40 -39.37 -7.92
C GLU A 215 -3.87 -39.08 -8.31
N ARG A 216 -4.17 -37.95 -8.96
CA ARG A 216 -5.57 -37.63 -9.36
C ARG A 216 -6.00 -38.16 -10.73
N LEU A 217 -5.12 -38.79 -11.50
CA LEU A 217 -5.47 -39.37 -12.81
C LEU A 217 -5.95 -40.83 -12.73
N MET A 218 -5.92 -41.46 -11.54
CA MET A 218 -6.39 -42.85 -11.33
C MET A 218 -7.80 -42.97 -10.74
N GLN A 219 -8.58 -41.89 -10.65
CA GLN A 219 -10.00 -41.94 -10.20
C GLN A 219 -11.02 -41.69 -11.33
N GLN A 220 -10.62 -41.74 -12.60
CA GLN A 220 -11.54 -41.61 -13.73
C GLN A 220 -11.35 -42.67 -14.83
N PHE A 221 -10.97 -43.90 -14.44
CA PHE A 221 -11.17 -45.09 -15.26
C PHE A 221 -11.77 -46.20 -14.41
#